data_AF-E3I108-F1
#
_entry.id   AF-E3I108-F1
#
_cell.length_a   1.000
_cell.length_b   1.000
_cell.length_c   1.000
_cell.angle_alpha   90.00
_cell.angle_beta   90.00
_cell.angle_gamma   90.00
#
_symmetry.space_group_name_H-M   'P 1'
#
loop_
_entity.id
_entity.type
_entity.pdbx_description
1 polymer ?
#
loop_
_entity_poly.entity_id
_entity_poly.type
_entity_poly.pdbx_seq_one_letter_code
_entity_poly.pdbx_strand_id
1 'polypeptide(L)'
;MNANEQLTELINWIKASSKNWRAPMGAFVPKGPYATVVPTGEHDAPHPDLAEAVARGHVPLLTVGTATSFGDLNATVADQDTPEMRAMHIAWKVQGGALPPVVLLGLTSANQSIMAALEAAGLVGIDPAARGILAFPLYAFPSDVGARITARLPVL
;
A
#
# COMPACT_ATOMS: atom_id res chain seq x y z
N MET A 1 -12.60 15.29 6.42
CA MET A 1 -12.43 13.86 6.15
C MET A 1 -11.49 13.29 7.20
N ASN A 2 -11.94 12.34 8.01
CA ASN A 2 -11.11 11.68 9.04
C ASN A 2 -10.26 10.55 8.43
N ALA A 3 -9.38 9.93 9.24
CA ALA A 3 -8.49 8.86 8.77
C ALA A 3 -9.24 7.68 8.14
N ASN A 4 -10.32 7.22 8.78
CA ASN A 4 -11.10 6.07 8.30
C ASN A 4 -11.79 6.35 6.97
N GLU A 5 -12.31 7.56 6.76
CA GLU A 5 -12.88 7.98 5.47
C GLU A 5 -11.81 8.02 4.37
N GLN A 6 -10.62 8.57 4.66
CA GLN A 6 -9.50 8.61 3.70
C GLN A 6 -9.06 7.19 3.30
N LEU A 7 -8.87 6.31 4.29
CA LEU A 7 -8.48 4.91 4.05
C LEU A 7 -9.56 4.16 3.28
N THR A 8 -10.84 4.37 3.61
CA THR A 8 -11.96 3.72 2.91
C THR A 8 -12.02 4.13 1.44
N GLU A 9 -11.86 5.42 1.15
CA GLU A 9 -11.86 5.93 -0.22
C GLU A 9 -10.66 5.39 -1.01
N LEU A 10 -9.46 5.36 -0.42
CA LEU A 10 -8.28 4.76 -1.04
C LEU A 10 -8.49 3.26 -1.32
N ILE A 11 -9.05 2.51 -0.36
CA ILE A 11 -9.36 1.08 -0.54
C ILE A 11 -10.39 0.89 -1.64
N ASN A 12 -11.41 1.74 -1.74
CA ASN A 12 -12.40 1.68 -2.81
C ASN A 12 -11.79 1.92 -4.18
N TRP A 13 -10.81 2.83 -4.28
CA TRP A 13 -10.04 3.02 -5.50
C TRP A 13 -9.18 1.80 -5.84
N ILE A 14 -8.51 1.17 -4.85
CA ILE A 14 -7.75 -0.07 -5.07
C ILE A 14 -8.70 -1.19 -5.55
N LYS A 15 -9.88 -1.33 -4.92
CA LYS A 15 -10.94 -2.27 -5.33
C LYS A 15 -11.34 -2.05 -6.78
N ALA A 16 -11.59 -0.81 -7.18
CA ALA A 16 -11.94 -0.46 -8.55
C ALA A 16 -10.82 -0.82 -9.53
N SER A 17 -9.56 -0.55 -9.15
CA SER A 17 -8.36 -0.85 -9.95
C SER A 17 -8.05 -2.35 -10.07
N SER A 18 -8.66 -3.17 -9.21
CA SER A 18 -8.54 -4.63 -9.17
C SER A 18 -9.63 -5.36 -9.96
N LYS A 19 -10.58 -4.65 -10.57
CA LYS A 19 -11.71 -5.30 -11.26
C LYS A 19 -11.28 -5.91 -12.58
N ASN A 20 -11.85 -7.09 -12.87
CA ASN A 20 -11.83 -7.67 -14.21
C ASN A 20 -12.33 -6.66 -15.23
N TRP A 21 -11.74 -6.70 -16.42
CA TRP A 21 -12.10 -5.78 -17.49
C TRP A 21 -12.49 -6.55 -18.75
N ARG A 22 -13.19 -5.86 -19.64
CA ARG A 22 -13.64 -6.44 -20.90
C ARG A 22 -12.70 -5.98 -22.01
N ALA A 23 -12.02 -6.94 -22.64
CA ALA A 23 -11.17 -6.68 -23.78
C ALA A 23 -11.99 -6.10 -24.96
N PRO A 24 -11.39 -5.34 -25.89
CA PRO A 24 -12.08 -4.78 -27.04
C PRO A 24 -12.82 -5.83 -27.88
N MET A 25 -12.30 -7.06 -27.92
CA MET A 25 -12.89 -8.22 -28.61
C MET A 25 -13.99 -8.93 -27.79
N GLY A 26 -14.41 -8.36 -26.67
CA GLY A 26 -15.55 -8.82 -25.87
C GLY A 26 -15.24 -9.85 -24.78
N ALA A 27 -14.04 -10.44 -24.77
CA ALA A 27 -13.61 -11.40 -23.75
C ALA A 27 -13.37 -10.74 -22.38
N PHE A 28 -13.67 -11.46 -21.29
CA PHE A 28 -13.33 -11.03 -19.94
C PHE A 28 -11.89 -11.40 -19.62
N VAL A 29 -11.14 -10.43 -19.12
CA VAL A 29 -9.77 -10.64 -18.64
C VAL A 29 -9.79 -10.60 -17.11
N PRO A 30 -9.42 -11.71 -16.45
CA PRO A 30 -9.31 -11.72 -14.99
C PRO A 30 -8.15 -10.83 -14.57
N LYS A 31 -8.40 -9.98 -13.57
CA LYS A 31 -7.40 -9.06 -13.04
C LYS A 31 -7.18 -9.35 -11.57
N GLY A 32 -5.92 -9.53 -11.18
CA GLY A 32 -5.53 -9.74 -9.79
C GLY A 32 -5.72 -8.49 -8.91
N PRO A 33 -5.49 -8.59 -7.60
CA PRO A 33 -5.53 -7.42 -6.72
C PRO A 33 -4.48 -6.39 -7.13
N TYR A 34 -4.89 -5.11 -7.18
CA TYR A 34 -4.01 -3.99 -7.53
C TYR A 34 -3.00 -3.71 -6.40
N ALA A 35 -3.47 -3.78 -5.16
CA ALA A 35 -2.68 -3.78 -3.93
C ALA A 35 -3.50 -4.52 -2.85
N THR A 36 -2.82 -4.97 -1.81
CA THR A 36 -3.42 -5.72 -0.71
C THR A 36 -3.20 -4.96 0.59
N VAL A 37 -4.29 -4.53 1.23
CA VAL A 37 -4.26 -3.72 2.45
C VAL A 37 -4.40 -4.64 3.65
N VAL A 38 -3.39 -4.61 4.52
CA VAL A 38 -3.26 -5.44 5.71
C VAL A 38 -3.33 -4.54 6.94
N PRO A 39 -4.40 -4.63 7.76
CA PRO A 39 -4.46 -3.91 9.03
C PRO A 39 -3.38 -4.42 9.99
N THR A 40 -2.74 -3.49 10.69
CA THR A 40 -1.73 -3.73 11.73
C THR A 40 -1.92 -2.67 12.81
N GLY A 41 -1.47 -2.92 14.04
CA GLY A 41 -1.42 -1.89 15.08
C GLY A 41 -0.34 -0.85 14.81
N GLU A 42 -0.52 0.36 15.36
CA GLU A 42 0.42 1.49 15.26
C GLU A 42 1.84 1.14 15.73
N HIS A 43 1.91 0.33 16.79
CA HIS A 43 3.15 -0.09 17.45
C HIS A 43 3.51 -1.55 17.18
N ASP A 44 2.79 -2.23 16.28
CA ASP A 44 3.02 -3.64 16.00
C ASP A 44 4.37 -3.83 15.30
N ALA A 45 5.20 -4.71 15.87
CA ALA A 45 6.40 -5.28 15.29
C ALA A 45 6.72 -6.58 16.06
N PRO A 46 7.28 -7.63 15.42
CA PRO A 46 7.66 -7.69 14.01
C PRO A 46 6.46 -7.91 13.07
N HIS A 47 6.57 -7.39 11.86
CA HIS A 47 5.64 -7.66 10.76
C HIS A 47 5.92 -9.02 10.10
N PRO A 48 4.91 -9.67 9.49
CA PRO A 48 5.11 -10.94 8.79
C PRO A 48 6.07 -10.78 7.61
N ASP A 49 6.73 -11.88 7.22
CA ASP A 49 7.50 -11.91 5.98
C ASP A 49 6.55 -11.86 4.77
N LEU A 50 6.68 -10.80 3.97
CA LEU A 50 5.87 -10.53 2.79
C LEU A 50 6.66 -10.72 1.49
N ALA A 51 7.91 -11.18 1.56
CA ALA A 51 8.79 -11.32 0.40
C ALA A 51 8.20 -12.27 -0.65
N GLU A 52 7.63 -13.41 -0.22
CA GLU A 52 6.96 -14.34 -1.14
C GLU A 52 5.72 -13.71 -1.81
N ALA A 53 4.95 -12.91 -1.07
CA ALA A 53 3.78 -12.24 -1.64
C ALA A 53 4.22 -11.22 -2.71
N VAL A 54 5.26 -10.43 -2.42
CA VAL A 54 5.85 -9.49 -3.40
C VAL A 54 6.42 -10.22 -4.61
N ALA A 55 7.08 -11.37 -4.41
CA ALA A 55 7.60 -12.21 -5.50
C ALA A 55 6.49 -12.78 -6.38
N ARG A 56 5.32 -13.10 -5.80
CA ARG A 56 4.09 -13.45 -6.55
C ARG A 56 3.43 -12.25 -7.23
N GLY A 57 3.99 -11.06 -7.08
CA GLY A 57 3.53 -9.84 -7.71
C GLY A 57 2.61 -8.99 -6.84
N HIS A 58 2.39 -9.28 -5.55
CA HIS A 58 1.52 -8.44 -4.71
C HIS A 58 2.17 -7.10 -4.34
N VAL A 59 1.33 -6.10 -4.05
CA VAL A 59 1.75 -4.84 -3.43
C VAL A 59 1.10 -4.76 -2.04
N PRO A 60 1.77 -5.26 -0.99
CA PRO A 60 1.26 -5.15 0.37
C PRO A 60 1.33 -3.70 0.89
N LEU A 61 0.30 -3.28 1.60
CA LEU A 61 0.19 -1.99 2.27
C LEU A 61 -0.26 -2.23 3.72
N LEU A 62 0.59 -1.93 4.69
CA LEU A 62 0.27 -2.04 6.10
C LEU A 62 -0.43 -0.77 6.57
N THR A 63 -1.52 -0.86 7.33
CA THR A 63 -2.26 0.32 7.80
C THR A 63 -2.66 0.20 9.26
N VAL A 64 -2.64 1.34 9.97
CA VAL A 64 -2.93 1.44 11.42
C VAL A 64 -4.42 1.53 11.76
N GLY A 65 -5.26 1.89 10.79
CA GLY A 65 -6.68 2.13 11.03
C GLY A 65 -7.51 0.84 11.08
N THR A 66 -8.71 0.93 11.66
CA THR A 66 -9.76 -0.10 11.61
C THR A 66 -10.32 -0.35 10.21
N ALA A 67 -9.63 0.14 9.17
CA ALA A 67 -10.05 0.00 7.79
C ALA A 67 -10.12 -1.50 7.46
N THR A 68 -11.17 -1.90 6.75
CA THR A 68 -11.36 -3.29 6.35
C THR A 68 -10.16 -3.74 5.53
N SER A 69 -9.52 -4.84 5.92
CA SER A 69 -8.52 -5.51 5.09
C SER A 69 -9.05 -5.68 3.67
N PHE A 70 -8.21 -5.50 2.66
CA PHE A 70 -8.60 -5.70 1.28
C PHE A 70 -7.57 -6.54 0.53
N GLY A 71 -8.05 -7.51 -0.24
CA GLY A 71 -7.23 -8.42 -1.00
C GLY A 71 -6.82 -9.65 -0.19
N ASP A 72 -6.36 -10.67 -0.91
CA ASP A 72 -5.78 -11.88 -0.34
C ASP A 72 -4.35 -12.00 -0.87
N LEU A 73 -3.36 -12.05 0.04
CA LEU A 73 -1.94 -12.17 -0.28
C LEU A 73 -1.58 -13.52 -0.93
N ASN A 74 -2.50 -14.48 -0.92
CA ASN A 74 -2.37 -15.78 -1.58
C ASN A 74 -3.08 -15.85 -2.94
N ALA A 75 -3.87 -14.83 -3.29
CA ALA A 75 -4.53 -14.79 -4.59
C ALA A 75 -3.51 -14.68 -5.73
N THR A 76 -3.87 -15.19 -6.90
CA THR A 76 -3.07 -15.02 -8.11
C THR A 76 -3.13 -13.57 -8.59
N VAL A 77 -1.96 -12.98 -8.86
CA VAL A 77 -1.84 -11.65 -9.47
C VAL A 77 -1.74 -11.81 -10.99
N ALA A 78 -2.88 -11.85 -11.67
CA ALA A 78 -2.95 -11.91 -13.13
C ALA A 78 -3.17 -10.53 -13.75
N ASP A 79 -2.58 -10.28 -14.91
CA ASP A 79 -2.83 -9.10 -15.76
C ASP A 79 -2.69 -7.74 -15.03
N GLN A 80 -1.58 -7.60 -14.31
CA GLN A 80 -1.24 -6.40 -13.55
C GLN A 80 0.16 -5.92 -13.92
N ASP A 81 0.36 -4.61 -13.82
CA ASP A 81 1.70 -4.03 -13.89
C ASP A 81 2.57 -4.56 -12.75
N THR A 82 3.88 -4.40 -12.91
CA THR A 82 4.85 -4.81 -11.89
C THR A 82 4.53 -4.20 -10.52
N PRO A 83 4.85 -4.89 -9.40
CA PRO A 83 4.62 -4.36 -8.05
C PRO A 83 5.19 -2.95 -7.86
N GLU A 84 6.38 -2.71 -8.41
CA GLU A 84 7.04 -1.41 -8.38
C GLU A 84 6.21 -0.31 -9.05
N MET A 85 5.78 -0.53 -10.30
CA MET A 85 4.99 0.45 -11.05
C MET A 85 3.69 0.78 -10.31
N ARG A 86 3.04 -0.22 -9.73
CA ARG A 86 1.79 -0.03 -8.99
C ARG A 86 2.02 0.71 -7.67
N ALA A 87 3.07 0.39 -6.92
CA ALA A 87 3.46 1.12 -5.71
C ALA A 87 3.76 2.60 -6.01
N MET A 88 4.57 2.86 -7.04
CA MET A 88 4.88 4.24 -7.47
C MET A 88 3.63 4.98 -7.97
N HIS A 89 2.72 4.30 -8.66
CA HIS A 89 1.48 4.91 -9.14
C HIS A 89 0.56 5.31 -7.97
N ILE A 90 0.47 4.50 -6.91
CA ILE A 90 -0.26 4.87 -5.69
C ILE A 90 0.35 6.13 -5.08
N ALA A 91 1.68 6.15 -4.90
CA ALA A 91 2.39 7.31 -4.37
C ALA A 91 2.14 8.57 -5.23
N TRP A 92 2.22 8.45 -6.55
CA TRP A 92 1.97 9.55 -7.47
C TRP A 92 0.53 10.06 -7.41
N LYS A 93 -0.46 9.16 -7.30
CA LYS A 93 -1.88 9.54 -7.21
C LYS A 93 -2.21 10.29 -5.92
N VAL A 94 -1.64 9.86 -4.78
CA VAL A 94 -1.78 10.57 -3.51
C VAL A 94 -1.09 11.93 -3.58
N GLN A 95 0.17 11.98 -4.04
CA GLN A 95 0.92 13.23 -4.17
C GLN A 95 0.25 14.24 -5.12
N GLY A 96 -0.37 13.76 -6.20
CA GLY A 96 -1.07 14.58 -7.17
C GLY A 96 -2.49 15.02 -6.75
N GLY A 97 -2.96 14.64 -5.56
CA GLY A 97 -4.29 14.98 -5.05
C GLY A 97 -5.46 14.25 -5.76
N ALA A 98 -5.16 13.20 -6.54
CA ALA A 98 -6.17 12.37 -7.20
C ALA A 98 -6.69 11.24 -6.29
N LEU A 99 -6.05 11.02 -5.15
CA LEU A 99 -6.49 10.18 -4.05
C LEU A 99 -6.60 11.00 -2.77
N PRO A 100 -7.37 10.52 -1.78
CA PRO A 100 -7.47 11.18 -0.48
C PRO A 100 -6.08 11.38 0.14
N PRO A 101 -5.90 12.47 0.92
CA PRO A 101 -4.60 12.84 1.44
C PRO A 101 -4.24 11.94 2.62
N VAL A 102 -3.63 10.80 2.33
CA VAL A 102 -3.09 9.83 3.29
C VAL A 102 -1.58 9.98 3.39
N VAL A 103 -1.01 9.55 4.52
CA VAL A 103 0.43 9.40 4.65
C VAL A 103 0.85 8.06 4.05
N LEU A 104 1.79 8.11 3.11
CA LEU A 104 2.48 6.93 2.62
C LEU A 104 3.92 6.96 3.11
N LEU A 105 4.37 5.88 3.74
CA LEU A 105 5.75 5.74 4.21
C LEU A 105 6.33 4.36 3.86
N GLY A 106 7.63 4.21 4.03
CA GLY A 106 8.33 2.94 3.82
C GLY A 106 8.83 2.35 5.12
N LEU A 107 8.61 1.05 5.34
CA LEU A 107 9.23 0.28 6.42
C LEU A 107 10.47 -0.42 5.88
N THR A 108 11.63 -0.05 6.41
CA THR A 108 12.92 -0.58 5.95
C THR A 108 13.32 -1.88 6.67
N SER A 109 12.62 -2.23 7.74
CA SER A 109 12.84 -3.44 8.53
C SER A 109 11.50 -4.01 8.99
N ALA A 110 11.40 -5.35 9.05
CA ALA A 110 10.22 -6.02 9.63
C ALA A 110 10.05 -5.72 11.13
N ASN A 111 11.11 -5.32 11.81
CA ASN A 111 11.08 -4.95 13.24
C ASN A 111 10.75 -3.46 13.47
N GLN A 112 10.50 -2.70 12.41
CA GLN A 112 10.17 -1.28 12.49
C GLN A 112 8.65 -1.11 12.51
N SER A 113 8.11 -0.56 13.60
CA SER A 113 6.68 -0.19 13.65
C SER A 113 6.38 1.03 12.77
N ILE A 114 5.10 1.23 12.43
CA ILE A 114 4.66 2.38 11.63
C ILE A 114 4.97 3.70 12.35
N MET A 115 4.75 3.77 13.67
CA MET A 115 5.08 4.98 14.44
C MET A 115 6.58 5.28 14.46
N ALA A 116 7.44 4.25 14.58
CA ALA A 116 8.89 4.45 14.50
C ALA A 116 9.34 4.91 13.11
N ALA A 117 8.66 4.47 12.05
CA ALA A 117 8.94 4.93 10.69
C ALA A 117 8.46 6.37 10.44
N LEU A 118 7.34 6.79 11.03
CA LEU A 118 6.90 8.20 11.01
C LEU A 118 7.90 9.10 11.71
N GLU A 119 8.38 8.69 12.88
CA GLU A 119 9.41 9.43 13.63
C GLU A 119 10.71 9.54 12.82
N ALA A 120 11.19 8.44 12.24
CA ALA A 120 12.38 8.44 11.39
C ALA A 120 12.22 9.33 10.14
N ALA A 121 10.99 9.49 9.65
CA ALA A 121 10.66 10.39 8.55
C ALA A 121 10.48 11.87 8.98
N GLY A 122 10.66 12.19 10.27
CA GLY A 122 10.46 13.55 10.81
C GLY A 122 8.99 13.97 10.88
N LEU A 123 8.05 13.02 10.79
CA LEU A 123 6.61 13.26 10.78
C LEU A 123 5.99 13.14 12.18
N VAL A 124 6.76 13.52 13.21
CA VAL A 124 6.33 13.50 14.60
C VAL A 124 5.16 14.46 14.77
N GLY A 125 4.03 13.95 15.29
CA GLY A 125 2.81 14.73 15.52
C GLY A 125 1.68 14.52 14.50
N ILE A 126 1.88 13.67 13.50
CA ILE A 126 0.74 13.17 12.71
C ILE A 126 -0.12 12.27 13.60
N ASP A 127 -1.38 12.65 13.78
CA ASP A 127 -2.39 11.87 14.49
C ASP A 127 -2.99 10.80 13.56
N PRO A 128 -2.79 9.49 13.83
CA PRO A 128 -3.36 8.39 13.06
C PRO A 128 -4.89 8.37 13.01
N ALA A 129 -5.57 9.02 13.95
CA ALA A 129 -7.03 9.17 13.92
C ALA A 129 -7.50 10.29 12.97
N ALA A 130 -6.66 11.31 12.76
CA ALA A 130 -6.95 12.43 11.87
C ALA A 130 -6.48 12.16 10.42
N ARG A 131 -5.41 11.40 10.24
CA ARG A 131 -4.77 11.13 8.96
C ARG A 131 -4.59 9.63 8.74
N GLY A 132 -5.12 9.12 7.63
CA GLY A 132 -4.93 7.73 7.23
C GLY A 132 -3.46 7.46 6.91
N ILE A 133 -2.92 6.37 7.44
CA ILE A 133 -1.50 6.02 7.30
C ILE A 133 -1.39 4.64 6.65
N LEU A 134 -0.61 4.54 5.57
CA LEU A 134 -0.21 3.29 4.97
C LEU A 134 1.31 3.21 4.82
N ALA A 135 1.85 2.02 5.06
CA ALA A 135 3.27 1.75 4.97
C ALA A 135 3.55 0.65 3.95
N PHE A 136 4.48 0.93 3.03
CA PHE A 136 5.06 -0.06 2.15
C PHE A 136 6.10 -0.86 2.92
N PRO A 137 5.99 -2.21 3.02
CA PRO A 137 7.01 -3.04 3.66
C PRO A 137 8.21 -3.20 2.71
N LEU A 138 9.04 -2.16 2.59
CA LEU A 138 10.18 -2.11 1.67
C LEU A 138 11.20 -3.23 1.93
N TYR A 139 11.27 -3.73 3.17
CA TYR A 139 12.06 -4.91 3.53
C TYR A 139 11.67 -6.18 2.76
N ALA A 140 10.44 -6.25 2.22
CA ALA A 140 9.95 -7.39 1.45
C ALA A 140 10.17 -7.24 -0.07
N PHE A 141 10.57 -6.05 -0.54
CA PHE A 141 10.86 -5.83 -1.94
C PHE A 141 12.33 -6.15 -2.26
N PRO A 142 12.64 -6.58 -3.49
CA PRO A 142 14.02 -6.59 -3.97
C PRO A 142 14.70 -5.23 -3.72
N SER A 143 15.95 -5.24 -3.28
CA SER A 143 16.63 -4.02 -2.79
C SER A 143 16.62 -2.85 -3.79
N ASP A 144 16.76 -3.13 -5.08
CA ASP A 144 16.73 -2.14 -6.15
C ASP A 144 15.32 -1.55 -6.35
N VAL A 145 14.28 -2.40 -6.28
CA VAL A 145 12.87 -1.99 -6.32
C VAL A 145 12.53 -1.16 -5.08
N GLY A 146 12.92 -1.63 -3.89
CA GLY A 146 12.72 -0.93 -2.62
C GLY A 146 13.35 0.46 -2.65
N ALA A 147 14.55 0.61 -3.19
CA ALA A 147 15.22 1.91 -3.34
C ALA A 147 14.44 2.86 -4.28
N ARG A 148 13.90 2.37 -5.40
CA ARG A 148 13.09 3.18 -6.33
C ARG A 148 11.77 3.63 -5.71
N ILE A 149 11.10 2.77 -4.95
CA ILE A 149 9.89 3.12 -4.21
C ILE A 149 10.22 4.15 -3.10
N THR A 150 11.33 3.94 -2.38
CA THR A 150 11.80 4.85 -1.31
C THR A 150 11.98 6.27 -1.82
N ALA A 151 12.49 6.45 -3.05
CA ALA A 151 12.67 7.77 -3.66
C ALA A 151 11.36 8.57 -3.87
N ARG A 152 10.20 7.94 -3.68
CA ARG A 152 8.87 8.56 -3.75
C ARG A 152 8.20 8.75 -2.39
N LEU A 153 8.84 8.32 -1.31
CA LEU A 153 8.30 8.33 0.05
C LEU A 153 9.14 9.25 0.97
N PRO A 154 8.55 9.82 2.03
CA PRO A 154 7.13 9.78 2.37
C PRO A 154 6.27 10.69 1.45
N VAL A 155 4.98 10.39 1.36
CA VAL A 155 3.95 11.27 0.76
C VAL A 155 2.95 11.69 1.84
N LEU A 156 2.45 12.93 1.77
CA LEU A 156 1.55 13.55 2.76
C LEU A 156 0.22 14.02 2.16
#